data_AF-A0A4R5E2N0-F1
#
_entry.id   AF-A0A4R5E2N0-F1
#
_cell.length_a   1.000
_cell.length_b   1.000
_cell.length_c   1.000
_cell.angle_alpha   90.00
_cell.angle_beta   90.00
_cell.angle_gamma   90.00
#
_symmetry.space_group_name_H-M   'P 1'
#
loop_
_entity.id
_entity.type
_entity.pdbx_description
1 polymer ?
#
loop_
_entity_poly.entity_id
_entity_poly.type
_entity_poly.pdbx_seq_one_letter_code
_entity_poly.pdbx_strand_id
1 'polypeptide(L)'
;MKEAADSIPSSGTNDTASWESIQVAYIASGNPEEDRRLAALAREKGQVVFLKDLPEESDLLFQKTSGTVVTPVVTHKGPKARLTWETIQQKIWAATLRKRTRTEIFVNIFSAIALMIVGHLLFTFLTYDRLSILWNELELNESFFYYVLGGFVAQMIDGALGMAYGVTSATFLLTIGVPPSAVSASVHTSEIFTSGVSGYMHLKFGNVNSKLFKKILFPGVAGAILGAYLLSSLEGYINIIKPLVAVYTLILGILIIQKALKKRIEKRPIKKIGWLALAGGTLDSIGGGGWGPIVTSTLIARGRHPKYTIGSVNLAEFFVSLASSVTFITIIGFSHWQVVLGLILGGMVAAPIAANLSRRLPIKTMMIMVGTIVIIVSLRIIYMVLFS
;
A
#
# COMPACT_ATOMS: atom_id res chain seq x y z
N MET A 1 26.22 -3.58 -2.23
CA MET A 1 27.11 -2.50 -2.68
C MET A 1 26.59 -1.85 -3.98
N LYS A 2 25.48 -1.12 -3.91
CA LYS A 2 24.99 -0.29 -5.04
C LYS A 2 24.06 0.85 -4.58
N GLU A 3 24.34 1.41 -3.40
CA GLU A 3 23.44 2.38 -2.75
C GLU A 3 24.15 3.69 -2.34
N ALA A 4 25.39 3.90 -2.77
CA ALA A 4 26.15 5.12 -2.49
C ALA A 4 26.41 6.00 -3.74
N ALA A 5 25.89 5.61 -4.92
CA ALA A 5 26.23 6.28 -6.18
C ALA A 5 25.22 7.36 -6.63
N ASP A 6 24.05 7.49 -5.98
CA ASP A 6 22.98 8.39 -6.47
C ASP A 6 22.68 9.61 -5.56
N SER A 7 23.54 9.92 -4.58
CA SER A 7 23.45 11.18 -3.84
C SER A 7 24.28 12.27 -4.53
N ILE A 8 23.78 12.82 -5.64
CA ILE A 8 24.25 14.12 -6.14
C ILE A 8 23.57 15.20 -5.29
N PRO A 9 24.29 16.06 -4.55
CA PRO A 9 23.69 17.19 -3.86
C PRO A 9 23.15 18.18 -4.90
N SER A 10 21.96 18.70 -4.64
CA SER A 10 21.28 19.71 -5.45
C SER A 10 22.21 20.89 -5.79
N SER A 11 22.37 21.17 -7.08
CA SER A 11 23.03 22.37 -7.61
C SER A 11 22.35 23.62 -7.06
N GLY A 12 23.07 24.39 -6.24
CA GLY A 12 22.49 25.59 -5.66
C GLY A 12 23.39 26.39 -4.73
N THR A 13 24.68 26.57 -5.04
CA THR A 13 25.51 27.68 -4.53
C THR A 13 26.71 27.88 -5.46
N ASN A 14 26.98 29.14 -5.83
CA ASN A 14 28.12 29.57 -6.64
C ASN A 14 29.44 29.44 -5.86
N ASP A 15 29.98 28.24 -5.74
CA ASP A 15 31.38 28.02 -5.41
C ASP A 15 31.96 27.01 -6.39
N THR A 16 33.00 27.42 -7.12
CA THR A 16 33.79 26.59 -8.01
C THR A 16 34.63 25.60 -7.20
N ALA A 17 33.98 24.64 -6.55
CA ALA A 17 34.65 23.46 -6.01
C ALA A 17 34.84 22.48 -7.17
N SER A 18 36.09 22.35 -7.64
CA SER A 18 36.47 21.29 -8.57
C SER A 18 36.37 19.95 -7.86
N TRP A 19 35.31 19.18 -8.15
CA TRP A 19 35.12 17.85 -7.58
C TRP A 19 35.97 16.83 -8.33
N GLU A 20 36.96 16.24 -7.65
CA GLU A 20 37.71 15.09 -8.17
C GLU A 20 37.09 13.78 -7.67
N SER A 21 36.92 12.82 -8.58
CA SER A 21 36.47 11.47 -8.24
C SER A 21 37.64 10.64 -7.75
N ILE A 22 37.62 10.21 -6.50
CA ILE A 22 38.65 9.34 -5.90
C ILE A 22 38.14 7.90 -5.90
N GLN A 23 38.97 6.94 -6.34
CA GLN A 23 38.66 5.53 -6.19
C GLN A 23 39.03 5.05 -4.79
N VAL A 24 38.03 4.59 -4.02
CA VAL A 24 38.19 4.17 -2.63
C VAL A 24 37.92 2.69 -2.46
N ALA A 25 38.83 1.97 -1.80
CA ALA A 25 38.66 0.58 -1.38
C ALA A 25 38.27 0.53 0.10
N TYR A 26 37.04 0.07 0.38
CA TYR A 26 36.54 -0.15 1.73
C TYR A 26 36.75 -1.61 2.14
N ILE A 27 37.55 -1.85 3.18
CA ILE A 27 37.96 -3.19 3.60
C ILE A 27 37.54 -3.40 5.07
N ALA A 28 36.85 -4.51 5.32
CA ALA A 28 36.29 -4.88 6.63
C ALA A 28 36.04 -6.40 6.69
N SER A 29 37.10 -7.20 6.57
CA SER A 29 36.98 -8.67 6.62
C SER A 29 36.82 -9.20 8.04
N GLY A 30 37.15 -8.40 9.07
CA GLY A 30 37.21 -8.83 10.46
C GLY A 30 38.49 -9.60 10.83
N ASN A 31 39.42 -9.80 9.87
CA ASN A 31 40.74 -10.38 10.09
C ASN A 31 41.84 -9.34 9.77
N PRO A 32 42.62 -8.88 10.76
CA PRO A 32 43.66 -7.86 10.56
C PRO A 32 44.72 -8.20 9.51
N GLU A 33 45.13 -9.46 9.39
CA GLU A 33 46.16 -9.86 8.41
C GLU A 33 45.63 -9.84 6.97
N GLU A 34 44.38 -10.26 6.79
CA GLU A 34 43.72 -10.25 5.49
C GLU A 34 43.38 -8.83 5.04
N ASP A 35 42.96 -7.97 5.97
CA ASP A 35 42.71 -6.56 5.74
C ASP A 35 43.98 -5.83 5.27
N ARG A 36 45.14 -6.09 5.88
CA ARG A 36 46.44 -5.53 5.44
C ARG A 36 46.85 -6.02 4.05
N ARG A 37 46.64 -7.31 3.75
CA ARG A 37 46.93 -7.88 2.43
C ARG A 37 46.06 -7.27 1.34
N LEU A 38 44.75 -7.13 1.58
CA LEU A 38 43.82 -6.50 0.65
C LEU A 38 44.12 -5.01 0.49
N ALA A 39 44.55 -4.33 1.56
CA ALA A 39 45.00 -2.94 1.50
C ALA A 39 46.22 -2.77 0.58
N ALA A 40 47.22 -3.66 0.68
CA ALA A 40 48.40 -3.62 -0.19
C ALA A 40 48.03 -3.76 -1.68
N LEU A 41 47.14 -4.71 -2.00
CA LEU A 41 46.66 -4.93 -3.38
C LEU A 41 45.82 -3.76 -3.91
N ALA A 42 45.05 -3.11 -3.05
CA ALA A 42 44.25 -1.94 -3.43
C ALA A 42 45.15 -0.70 -3.68
N ARG A 43 46.18 -0.50 -2.85
CA ARG A 43 47.18 0.56 -3.03
C ARG A 43 47.99 0.38 -4.32
N GLU A 44 48.39 -0.85 -4.65
CA GLU A 44 49.07 -1.17 -5.91
C GLU A 44 48.24 -0.79 -7.15
N LYS A 45 46.90 -0.83 -7.02
CA LYS A 45 45.94 -0.42 -8.06
C LYS A 45 45.62 1.08 -8.04
N GLY A 46 46.34 1.88 -7.25
CA GLY A 46 46.13 3.33 -7.14
C GLY A 46 44.83 3.73 -6.43
N GLN A 47 44.24 2.83 -5.64
CA GLN A 47 43.05 3.13 -4.85
C GLN A 47 43.42 3.64 -3.47
N VAL A 48 42.64 4.59 -2.96
CA VAL A 48 42.78 5.07 -1.58
C VAL A 48 42.04 4.10 -0.66
N VAL A 49 42.70 3.63 0.40
CA VAL A 49 42.21 2.53 1.24
C VAL A 49 41.66 3.04 2.57
N PHE A 50 40.45 2.55 2.89
CA PHE A 50 39.84 2.69 4.21
C PHE A 50 39.68 1.31 4.87
N LEU A 51 40.37 1.10 5.98
CA LEU A 51 40.30 -0.09 6.81
C LEU A 51 39.39 0.19 8.00
N LYS A 52 38.24 -0.48 8.06
CA LYS A 52 37.26 -0.28 9.13
C LYS A 52 37.80 -0.72 10.49
N ASP A 53 38.49 -1.86 10.52
CA ASP A 53 38.91 -2.52 11.75
C ASP A 53 40.35 -2.09 12.18
N LEU A 54 41.09 -1.42 11.28
CA LEU A 54 42.42 -0.83 11.49
C LEU A 54 42.45 0.65 11.02
N PRO A 55 41.71 1.56 11.68
CA PRO A 55 41.55 2.94 11.21
C PRO A 55 42.86 3.74 11.18
N GLU A 56 43.83 3.40 12.03
CA GLU A 56 45.15 4.04 12.05
C GLU A 56 46.05 3.63 10.87
N GLU A 57 45.77 2.49 10.23
CA GLU A 57 46.49 2.01 9.04
C GLU A 57 45.79 2.40 7.72
N SER A 58 44.67 3.12 7.80
CA SER A 58 43.98 3.71 6.63
C SER A 58 44.80 4.84 6.04
N ASP A 59 44.55 5.20 4.78
CA ASP A 59 45.29 6.30 4.15
C ASP A 59 44.94 7.66 4.80
N LEU A 60 45.87 8.62 4.73
CA LEU A 60 45.81 9.92 5.42
C LEU A 60 44.49 10.69 5.21
N LEU A 61 43.84 10.50 4.06
CA LEU A 61 42.54 11.10 3.74
C LEU A 61 41.43 10.69 4.74
N PHE A 62 41.59 9.54 5.38
CA PHE A 62 40.64 8.96 6.34
C PHE A 62 41.16 8.95 7.78
N GLN A 63 42.45 9.23 7.98
CA GLN A 63 43.00 9.43 9.31
C GLN A 63 42.54 10.81 9.81
N LYS A 64 41.81 10.85 10.93
CA LYS A 64 41.50 12.12 11.58
C LYS A 64 42.81 12.77 12.00
N THR A 65 43.13 13.92 11.40
CA THR A 65 44.27 14.74 11.77
C THR A 65 44.23 14.98 13.28
N SER A 66 45.23 14.49 14.01
CA SER A 66 45.46 14.83 15.41
C SER A 66 46.00 16.27 15.48
N GLY A 67 45.14 17.22 15.14
CA GLY A 67 45.39 18.65 15.19
C GLY A 67 44.27 19.29 16.01
N THR A 68 44.61 19.66 17.24
CA THR A 68 43.72 20.26 18.25
C THR A 68 42.56 19.36 18.65
N VAL A 69 42.59 18.86 19.89
CA VAL A 69 41.42 18.28 20.55
C VAL A 69 40.41 19.42 20.74
N VAL A 70 39.68 19.76 19.68
CA VAL A 70 38.31 20.19 19.84
C VAL A 70 37.62 18.92 20.28
N THR A 71 37.48 18.76 21.60
CA THR A 71 36.56 17.79 22.18
C THR A 71 35.34 17.75 21.28
N PRO A 72 34.97 16.60 20.69
CA PRO A 72 33.69 16.53 20.03
C PRO A 72 32.73 16.98 21.11
N VAL A 73 32.01 18.08 20.87
CA VAL A 73 30.82 18.35 21.64
C VAL A 73 29.96 17.14 21.34
N VAL A 74 30.12 16.13 22.20
CA VAL A 74 29.14 15.11 22.43
C VAL A 74 27.98 15.95 22.90
N THR A 75 27.17 16.38 21.93
CA THR A 75 25.79 16.66 22.18
C THR A 75 25.29 15.32 22.67
N HIS A 76 25.41 15.10 23.99
CA HIS A 76 24.42 14.35 24.70
C HIS A 76 23.12 14.84 24.08
N LYS A 77 22.42 13.97 23.35
CA LYS A 77 21.02 14.20 23.08
C LYS A 77 20.45 14.36 24.48
N GLY A 78 20.32 15.63 24.90
CA GLY A 78 19.78 15.97 26.20
C GLY A 78 18.48 15.20 26.35
N PRO A 79 18.09 14.82 27.57
CA PRO A 79 16.86 14.09 27.81
C PRO A 79 15.78 14.71 26.93
N LYS A 80 15.15 13.89 26.04
CA LYS A 80 14.21 14.35 25.01
C LYS A 80 13.39 15.49 25.62
N ALA A 81 13.60 16.72 25.13
CA ALA A 81 13.04 17.91 25.76
C ALA A 81 11.58 17.64 26.10
N ARG A 82 11.21 17.77 27.39
CA ARG A 82 9.85 17.54 27.88
C ARG A 82 8.92 18.33 26.96
N LEU A 83 7.90 17.68 26.39
CA LEU A 83 6.90 18.38 25.58
C LEU A 83 6.18 19.38 26.50
N THR A 84 6.65 20.61 26.51
CA THR A 84 6.03 21.73 27.20
C THR A 84 5.25 22.55 26.18
N TRP A 85 4.25 23.28 26.64
CA TRP A 85 3.45 24.14 25.77
C TRP A 85 4.31 25.16 25.00
N GLU A 86 5.38 25.65 25.64
CA GLU A 86 6.36 26.57 25.04
C GLU A 86 7.18 25.94 23.91
N THR A 87 7.65 24.68 24.08
CA THR A 87 8.40 23.99 23.02
C THR A 87 7.51 23.61 21.83
N ILE A 88 6.23 23.34 22.07
CA ILE A 88 5.23 23.16 21.00
C ILE A 88 5.01 24.48 20.26
N GLN A 89 4.78 25.58 20.98
CA GLN A 89 4.62 26.93 20.41
C GLN A 89 5.82 27.34 19.55
N GLN A 90 7.05 27.17 20.05
CA GLN A 90 8.27 27.47 19.30
C GLN A 90 8.43 26.61 18.05
N LYS A 91 8.13 25.30 18.12
CA LYS A 91 8.16 24.43 16.93
C LYS A 91 7.13 24.83 15.89
N ILE A 92 5.93 25.20 16.32
CA ILE A 92 4.87 25.70 15.43
C ILE A 92 5.33 27.00 14.76
N TRP A 93 5.80 27.98 15.54
CA TRP A 93 6.28 29.27 15.01
C TRP A 93 7.46 29.11 14.04
N ALA A 94 8.43 28.26 14.38
CA ALA A 94 9.56 27.95 13.50
C ALA A 94 9.12 27.24 12.21
N ALA A 95 8.13 26.35 12.27
CA ALA A 95 7.55 25.70 11.09
C ALA A 95 6.73 26.66 10.22
N THR A 96 6.09 27.67 10.81
CA THR A 96 5.32 28.69 10.11
C THR A 96 6.21 29.70 9.39
N LEU A 97 7.32 30.13 10.02
CA LEU A 97 8.27 31.10 9.45
C LEU A 97 9.33 30.49 8.51
N ARG A 98 9.41 29.15 8.43
CA ARG A 98 10.34 28.47 7.52
C ARG A 98 10.06 28.88 6.07
N LYS A 99 11.09 29.38 5.36
CA LYS A 99 11.01 29.63 3.90
C LYS A 99 10.60 28.33 3.20
N ARG A 100 9.39 28.31 2.63
CA ARG A 100 8.86 27.18 1.87
C ARG A 100 9.32 27.24 0.42
N THR A 101 9.61 26.09 -0.16
CA THR A 101 9.89 25.98 -1.59
C THR A 101 8.62 26.22 -2.40
N ARG A 102 8.76 26.69 -3.65
CA ARG A 102 7.60 26.92 -4.56
C ARG A 102 6.73 25.68 -4.68
N THR A 103 7.34 24.50 -4.78
CA THR A 103 6.62 23.21 -4.85
C THR A 103 5.81 22.93 -3.59
N GLU A 104 6.36 23.17 -2.39
CA GLU A 104 5.60 23.01 -1.14
C GLU A 104 4.41 23.98 -1.08
N ILE A 105 4.56 25.21 -1.55
CA ILE A 105 3.46 26.19 -1.60
C ILE A 105 2.33 25.69 -2.51
N PHE A 106 2.66 25.25 -3.73
CA PHE A 106 1.68 24.68 -4.65
C PHE A 106 0.98 23.45 -4.08
N VAL A 107 1.72 22.54 -3.45
CA VAL A 107 1.15 21.34 -2.81
C VAL A 107 0.20 21.72 -1.68
N ASN A 108 0.55 22.70 -0.85
CA ASN A 108 -0.31 23.15 0.25
C ASN A 108 -1.59 23.83 -0.25
N ILE A 109 -1.48 24.70 -1.27
CA ILE A 109 -2.65 25.35 -1.88
C ILE A 109 -3.58 24.30 -2.50
N PHE A 110 -3.02 23.36 -3.28
CA PHE A 110 -3.79 22.27 -3.88
C PHE A 110 -4.46 21.40 -2.82
N SER A 111 -3.74 21.05 -1.74
CA SER A 111 -4.29 20.27 -0.63
C SER A 111 -5.39 21.01 0.11
N ALA A 112 -5.26 22.33 0.30
CA ALA A 112 -6.28 23.16 0.93
C ALA A 112 -7.57 23.22 0.08
N ILE A 113 -7.44 23.39 -1.24
CA ILE A 113 -8.58 23.37 -2.17
C ILE A 113 -9.22 21.98 -2.18
N ALA A 114 -8.44 20.91 -2.25
CA ALA A 114 -8.94 19.54 -2.20
C ALA A 114 -9.68 19.26 -0.89
N LEU A 115 -9.14 19.67 0.27
CA LEU A 115 -9.79 19.55 1.57
C LEU A 115 -11.06 20.39 1.66
N MET A 116 -11.08 21.58 1.07
CA MET A 116 -12.28 22.42 1.02
C MET A 116 -13.39 21.76 0.21
N ILE A 117 -13.07 21.19 -0.97
CA ILE A 117 -14.04 20.49 -1.82
C ILE A 117 -14.54 19.22 -1.12
N VAL A 118 -13.63 18.39 -0.61
CA VAL A 118 -13.98 17.16 0.11
C VAL A 118 -14.80 17.48 1.35
N GLY A 119 -14.40 18.48 2.12
CA GLY A 119 -15.13 18.95 3.30
C GLY A 119 -16.52 19.45 2.94
N HIS A 120 -16.64 20.32 1.93
CA HIS A 120 -17.92 20.82 1.46
C HIS A 120 -18.86 19.70 1.01
N LEU A 121 -18.37 18.77 0.19
CA LEU A 121 -19.15 17.58 -0.22
C LEU A 121 -19.55 16.75 1.01
N LEU A 122 -18.61 16.47 1.91
CA LEU A 122 -18.84 15.67 3.10
C LEU A 122 -19.91 16.30 4.00
N PHE A 123 -19.87 17.61 4.24
CA PHE A 123 -20.89 18.33 5.03
C PHE A 123 -22.21 18.51 4.28
N THR A 124 -22.20 18.50 2.94
CA THR A 124 -23.42 18.53 2.12
C THR A 124 -24.15 17.18 2.19
N PHE A 125 -23.41 16.07 2.26
CA PHE A 125 -23.98 14.72 2.37
C PHE A 125 -24.27 14.31 3.82
N LEU A 126 -23.44 14.70 4.79
CA LEU A 126 -23.58 14.42 6.23
C LEU A 126 -24.21 15.60 6.97
N THR A 127 -25.44 15.97 6.61
CA THR A 127 -26.21 16.94 7.39
C THR A 127 -26.62 16.32 8.73
N TYR A 128 -26.93 17.17 9.72
CA TYR A 128 -27.42 16.72 11.04
C TYR A 128 -28.65 15.80 10.91
N ASP A 129 -29.57 16.15 10.01
CA ASP A 129 -30.78 15.35 9.75
C ASP A 129 -30.44 13.97 9.15
N ARG A 130 -29.46 13.89 8.24
CA ARG A 130 -29.03 12.59 7.71
C ARG A 130 -28.35 11.76 8.78
N LEU A 131 -27.51 12.37 9.61
CA LEU A 131 -26.83 11.68 10.71
C LEU A 131 -27.82 11.16 11.76
N SER A 132 -28.88 11.92 12.08
CA SER A 132 -29.91 11.46 13.01
C SER A 132 -30.75 10.33 12.41
N ILE A 133 -31.08 10.37 11.12
CA ILE A 133 -31.72 9.26 10.41
C ILE A 133 -30.82 8.02 10.44
N LEU A 134 -29.54 8.15 10.06
CA LEU A 134 -28.59 7.02 10.07
C LEU A 134 -28.42 6.43 11.47
N TRP A 135 -28.42 7.26 12.52
CA TRP A 135 -28.35 6.80 13.91
C TRP A 135 -29.60 6.00 14.30
N ASN A 136 -30.78 6.45 13.88
CA ASN A 136 -32.04 5.78 14.19
C ASN A 136 -32.26 4.52 13.33
N GLU A 137 -31.71 4.47 12.12
CA GLU A 137 -31.71 3.30 11.22
C GLU A 137 -30.56 2.31 11.53
N LEU A 138 -29.67 2.64 12.48
CA LEU A 138 -28.59 1.74 12.88
C LEU A 138 -29.16 0.61 13.74
N GLU A 139 -29.57 -0.45 13.09
CA GLU A 139 -29.97 -1.68 13.76
C GLU A 139 -28.73 -2.52 14.08
N LEU A 140 -28.37 -2.60 15.36
CA LEU A 140 -27.31 -3.48 15.87
C LEU A 140 -27.79 -4.93 15.97
N ASN A 141 -28.27 -5.46 14.84
CA ASN A 141 -28.77 -6.83 14.72
C ASN A 141 -27.62 -7.82 14.46
N GLU A 142 -27.94 -9.11 14.49
CA GLU A 142 -26.99 -10.20 14.20
C GLU A 142 -26.25 -10.00 12.87
N SER A 143 -26.96 -9.55 11.82
CA SER A 143 -26.38 -9.22 10.50
C SER A 143 -25.27 -8.17 10.57
N PHE A 144 -25.41 -7.15 11.42
CA PHE A 144 -24.38 -6.12 11.57
C PHE A 144 -23.10 -6.70 12.17
N PHE A 145 -23.22 -7.55 13.18
CA PHE A 145 -22.07 -8.25 13.76
C PHE A 145 -21.41 -9.21 12.78
N TYR A 146 -22.17 -9.83 11.86
CA TYR A 146 -21.58 -10.57 10.75
C TYR A 146 -20.75 -9.67 9.84
N TYR A 147 -21.20 -8.46 9.49
CA TYR A 147 -20.39 -7.53 8.69
C TYR A 147 -19.11 -7.11 9.41
N VAL A 148 -19.18 -6.86 10.72
CA VAL A 148 -18.00 -6.59 11.56
C VAL A 148 -17.03 -7.77 11.55
N LEU A 149 -17.54 -9.00 11.74
CA LEU A 149 -16.74 -10.21 11.69
C LEU A 149 -16.09 -10.40 10.31
N GLY A 150 -16.84 -10.15 9.24
CA GLY A 150 -16.35 -10.22 7.86
C GLY A 150 -15.20 -9.25 7.63
N GLY A 151 -15.33 -7.99 8.05
CA GLY A 151 -14.27 -6.98 7.96
C GLY A 151 -13.05 -7.34 8.80
N PHE A 152 -13.27 -7.88 10.00
CA PHE A 152 -12.21 -8.34 10.89
C PHE A 152 -11.42 -9.49 10.27
N VAL A 153 -12.09 -10.55 9.79
CA VAL A 153 -11.44 -11.70 9.15
C VAL A 153 -10.73 -11.27 7.87
N ALA A 154 -11.38 -10.47 7.03
CA ALA A 154 -10.77 -9.95 5.81
C ALA A 154 -9.48 -9.18 6.09
N GLN A 155 -9.47 -8.30 7.09
CA GLN A 155 -8.28 -7.55 7.45
C GLN A 155 -7.23 -8.39 8.18
N MET A 156 -7.61 -9.40 8.95
CA MET A 156 -6.65 -10.35 9.54
C MET A 156 -5.87 -11.10 8.46
N ILE A 157 -6.58 -11.55 7.42
CA ILE A 157 -5.98 -12.22 6.27
C ILE A 157 -5.15 -11.23 5.47
N ASP A 158 -5.68 -10.03 5.23
CA ASP A 158 -5.00 -9.01 4.46
C ASP A 158 -3.75 -8.47 5.16
N GLY A 159 -3.78 -8.22 6.47
CA GLY A 159 -2.58 -7.78 7.21
C GLY A 159 -1.46 -8.83 7.20
N ALA A 160 -1.78 -10.10 6.92
CA ALA A 160 -0.79 -11.16 6.74
C ALA A 160 -0.31 -11.34 5.29
N LEU A 161 -1.17 -11.09 4.29
CA LEU A 161 -0.89 -11.32 2.87
C LEU A 161 -0.57 -10.05 2.07
N GLY A 162 -1.12 -8.91 2.48
CA GLY A 162 -1.02 -7.57 1.88
C GLY A 162 -1.73 -7.43 0.53
N MET A 163 -2.79 -8.22 0.27
CA MET A 163 -3.42 -8.34 -1.05
C MET A 163 -4.77 -9.08 -1.08
N ALA A 164 -5.39 -9.37 0.07
CA ALA A 164 -6.49 -10.34 0.19
C ALA A 164 -7.76 -9.79 0.85
N TYR A 165 -7.78 -8.51 1.22
CA TYR A 165 -8.94 -7.88 1.85
C TYR A 165 -10.19 -8.06 1.00
N GLY A 166 -10.20 -7.51 -0.22
CA GLY A 166 -11.38 -7.53 -1.09
C GLY A 166 -11.91 -8.94 -1.36
N VAL A 167 -11.05 -9.89 -1.75
CA VAL A 167 -11.50 -11.27 -2.03
C VAL A 167 -12.18 -11.88 -0.81
N THR A 168 -11.62 -11.66 0.37
CA THR A 168 -12.12 -12.26 1.61
C THR A 168 -13.43 -11.62 2.02
N SER A 169 -13.51 -10.29 2.04
CA SER A 169 -14.72 -9.55 2.41
C SER A 169 -15.85 -9.81 1.39
N ALA A 170 -15.54 -9.79 0.09
CA ALA A 170 -16.52 -10.10 -0.95
C ALA A 170 -17.06 -11.52 -0.84
N THR A 171 -16.20 -12.51 -0.62
CA THR A 171 -16.61 -13.91 -0.44
C THR A 171 -17.50 -14.07 0.79
N PHE A 172 -17.15 -13.41 1.89
CA PHE A 172 -17.95 -13.43 3.12
C PHE A 172 -19.34 -12.83 2.87
N LEU A 173 -19.42 -11.63 2.29
CA LEU A 173 -20.70 -10.96 2.04
C LEU A 173 -21.58 -11.72 1.04
N LEU A 174 -20.99 -12.33 0.00
CA LEU A 174 -21.72 -13.19 -0.93
C LEU A 174 -22.29 -14.44 -0.23
N THR A 175 -21.57 -14.98 0.76
CA THR A 175 -21.99 -16.18 1.51
C THR A 175 -23.26 -15.91 2.32
N ILE A 176 -23.35 -14.73 2.92
CA ILE A 176 -24.53 -14.29 3.70
C ILE A 176 -25.62 -13.64 2.83
N GLY A 177 -25.49 -13.71 1.50
CA GLY A 177 -26.56 -13.39 0.56
C GLY A 177 -26.64 -11.93 0.12
N VAL A 178 -25.62 -11.10 0.39
CA VAL A 178 -25.59 -9.71 -0.09
C VAL A 178 -25.48 -9.71 -1.64
N PRO A 179 -26.27 -8.88 -2.35
CA PRO A 179 -26.20 -8.78 -3.82
C PRO A 179 -24.80 -8.39 -4.33
N PRO A 180 -24.32 -8.91 -5.48
CA PRO A 180 -22.96 -8.65 -5.96
C PRO A 180 -22.60 -7.15 -6.13
N SER A 181 -23.54 -6.32 -6.60
CA SER A 181 -23.38 -4.88 -6.71
C SER A 181 -23.14 -4.23 -5.35
N ALA A 182 -23.97 -4.56 -4.36
CA ALA A 182 -23.86 -4.11 -2.98
C ALA A 182 -22.58 -4.62 -2.29
N VAL A 183 -22.19 -5.88 -2.54
CA VAL A 183 -20.92 -6.44 -2.07
C VAL A 183 -19.76 -5.60 -2.59
N SER A 184 -19.70 -5.41 -3.91
CA SER A 184 -18.61 -4.68 -4.54
C SER A 184 -18.56 -3.23 -4.05
N ALA A 185 -19.70 -2.53 -4.05
CA ALA A 185 -19.80 -1.16 -3.54
C ALA A 185 -19.31 -1.06 -2.09
N SER A 186 -19.73 -1.99 -1.22
CA SER A 186 -19.38 -1.96 0.19
C SER A 186 -17.89 -2.22 0.44
N VAL A 187 -17.34 -3.22 -0.27
CA VAL A 187 -15.93 -3.59 -0.17
C VAL A 187 -15.04 -2.44 -0.64
N HIS A 188 -15.25 -1.90 -1.83
CA HIS A 188 -14.42 -0.80 -2.33
C HIS A 188 -14.56 0.45 -1.47
N THR A 189 -15.76 0.73 -0.93
CA THR A 189 -15.95 1.89 -0.03
C THR A 189 -15.13 1.72 1.25
N SER A 190 -15.13 0.51 1.83
CA SER A 190 -14.29 0.21 3.00
C SER A 190 -12.79 0.26 2.68
N GLU A 191 -12.39 -0.13 1.46
CA GLU A 191 -11.01 -0.11 1.01
C GLU A 191 -10.45 1.30 0.83
N ILE A 192 -11.28 2.32 0.58
CA ILE A 192 -10.83 3.73 0.58
C ILE A 192 -10.12 4.04 1.90
N PHE A 193 -10.63 3.53 3.02
CA PHE A 193 -10.04 3.78 4.34
C PHE A 193 -8.82 2.88 4.58
N THR A 194 -8.93 1.58 4.35
CA THR A 194 -7.83 0.63 4.64
C THR A 194 -6.64 0.85 3.71
N SER A 195 -6.86 0.94 2.39
CA SER A 195 -5.82 1.20 1.40
C SER A 195 -5.34 2.65 1.44
N GLY A 196 -6.20 3.62 1.81
CA GLY A 196 -5.81 5.02 1.96
C GLY A 196 -4.78 5.22 3.06
N VAL A 197 -5.02 4.65 4.25
CA VAL A 197 -4.07 4.68 5.37
C VAL A 197 -2.77 3.98 5.00
N SER A 198 -2.85 2.76 4.46
CA SER A 198 -1.67 1.98 4.04
C SER A 198 -0.88 2.70 2.94
N GLY A 199 -1.55 3.26 1.95
CA GLY A 199 -0.96 3.95 0.80
C GLY A 199 -0.25 5.23 1.22
N TYR A 200 -0.85 5.99 2.13
CA TYR A 200 -0.21 7.16 2.75
C TYR A 200 1.07 6.77 3.51
N MET A 201 1.05 5.68 4.27
CA MET A 201 2.25 5.20 4.97
C MET A 201 3.34 4.78 3.98
N HIS A 202 3.00 4.06 2.91
CA HIS A 202 3.95 3.70 1.87
C HIS A 202 4.54 4.93 1.16
N LEU A 203 3.75 5.99 0.92
CA LEU A 203 4.25 7.27 0.43
C LEU A 203 5.24 7.90 1.42
N LYS A 204 4.85 8.01 2.68
CA LYS A 204 5.66 8.61 3.75
C LYS A 204 6.99 7.89 3.97
N PHE A 205 7.01 6.56 3.82
CA PHE A 205 8.22 5.73 3.95
C PHE A 205 9.05 5.61 2.66
N GLY A 206 8.68 6.30 1.58
CA GLY A 206 9.42 6.25 0.31
C GLY A 206 9.32 4.89 -0.40
N ASN A 207 8.28 4.11 -0.12
CA ASN A 207 8.04 2.79 -0.69
C ASN A 207 7.31 2.86 -2.04
N VAL A 208 7.07 4.05 -2.59
CA VAL A 208 6.30 4.23 -3.83
C VAL A 208 7.25 4.56 -4.98
N ASN A 209 7.20 3.75 -6.03
CA ASN A 209 7.84 4.06 -7.31
C ASN A 209 6.88 4.88 -8.19
N SER A 210 7.18 6.17 -8.40
CA SER A 210 6.30 7.09 -9.14
C SER A 210 6.06 6.69 -10.59
N LYS A 211 7.03 6.06 -11.26
CA LYS A 211 6.87 5.56 -12.65
C LYS A 211 5.92 4.37 -12.69
N LEU A 212 6.02 3.47 -11.73
CA LEU A 212 5.12 2.32 -11.60
C LEU A 212 3.70 2.77 -11.25
N PHE A 213 3.58 3.63 -10.23
CA PHE A 213 2.32 4.18 -9.78
C PHE A 213 1.54 4.81 -10.93
N LYS A 214 2.13 5.75 -11.69
CA LYS A 214 1.45 6.40 -12.83
C LYS A 214 1.02 5.40 -13.93
N LYS A 215 1.82 4.36 -14.20
CA LYS A 215 1.49 3.34 -15.21
C LYS A 215 0.35 2.42 -14.80
N ILE A 216 0.05 2.33 -13.50
CA ILE A 216 -1.02 1.50 -12.95
C ILE A 216 -2.26 2.35 -12.66
N LEU A 217 -2.07 3.55 -12.12
CA LEU A 217 -3.14 4.43 -11.65
C LEU A 217 -4.18 4.71 -12.73
N PHE A 218 -3.80 5.34 -13.84
CA PHE A 218 -4.79 5.79 -14.84
C PHE A 218 -5.53 4.62 -15.49
N PRO A 219 -4.84 3.55 -15.96
CA PRO A 219 -5.55 2.40 -16.51
C PRO A 219 -6.38 1.67 -15.45
N GLY A 220 -5.89 1.56 -14.21
CA GLY A 220 -6.62 0.95 -13.10
C GLY A 220 -7.91 1.68 -12.77
N VAL A 221 -7.86 3.01 -12.67
CA VAL A 221 -9.03 3.87 -12.43
C VAL A 221 -10.04 3.74 -13.56
N ALA A 222 -9.59 3.81 -14.82
CA ALA A 222 -10.48 3.59 -15.97
C ALA A 222 -11.12 2.19 -15.93
N GLY A 223 -10.35 1.18 -15.52
CA GLY A 223 -10.82 -0.19 -15.37
C GLY A 223 -11.88 -0.31 -14.29
N ALA A 224 -11.66 0.28 -13.12
CA ALA A 224 -12.62 0.30 -12.01
C ALA A 224 -13.93 0.98 -12.40
N ILE A 225 -13.87 2.15 -13.04
CA ILE A 225 -15.08 2.84 -13.53
C ILE A 225 -15.84 1.93 -14.51
N LEU A 226 -15.14 1.30 -15.46
CA LEU A 226 -15.76 0.38 -16.41
C LEU A 226 -16.41 -0.83 -15.72
N GLY A 227 -15.72 -1.45 -14.76
CA GLY A 227 -16.22 -2.61 -14.04
C GLY A 227 -17.40 -2.28 -13.13
N ALA A 228 -17.32 -1.16 -12.41
CA ALA A 228 -18.39 -0.66 -11.55
C ALA A 228 -19.62 -0.26 -12.37
N TYR A 229 -19.42 0.44 -13.49
CA TYR A 229 -20.49 0.78 -14.43
C TYR A 229 -21.16 -0.49 -14.97
N LEU A 230 -20.36 -1.46 -15.46
CA LEU A 230 -20.90 -2.71 -16.01
C LEU A 230 -21.69 -3.50 -14.97
N LEU A 231 -21.15 -3.67 -13.76
CA LEU A 231 -21.84 -4.39 -12.70
C LEU A 231 -23.13 -3.68 -12.27
N SER A 232 -23.09 -2.35 -12.15
CA SER A 232 -24.24 -1.53 -11.75
C SER A 232 -25.33 -1.51 -12.81
N SER A 233 -24.99 -1.35 -14.10
CA SER A 233 -25.95 -1.36 -15.19
C SER A 233 -26.65 -2.71 -15.39
N LEU A 234 -26.05 -3.79 -14.88
CA LEU A 234 -26.59 -5.14 -14.97
C LEU A 234 -27.29 -5.60 -13.69
N GLU A 235 -27.53 -4.71 -12.73
CA GLU A 235 -28.21 -5.03 -11.47
C GLU A 235 -29.63 -5.60 -11.68
N GLY A 236 -30.34 -5.13 -12.71
CA GLY A 236 -31.64 -5.69 -13.12
C GLY A 236 -31.57 -7.14 -13.65
N TYR A 237 -30.37 -7.63 -13.99
CA TYR A 237 -30.12 -9.00 -14.47
C TYR A 237 -29.40 -9.84 -13.40
N ILE A 238 -29.78 -9.67 -12.13
CA ILE A 238 -29.16 -10.33 -10.98
C ILE A 238 -29.02 -11.85 -11.15
N ASN A 239 -30.00 -12.52 -11.78
CA ASN A 239 -30.01 -13.96 -12.02
C ASN A 239 -28.91 -14.42 -12.99
N ILE A 240 -28.46 -13.54 -13.88
CA ILE A 240 -27.38 -13.80 -14.85
C ILE A 240 -26.03 -13.33 -14.27
N ILE A 241 -26.02 -12.20 -13.57
CA ILE A 241 -24.79 -11.63 -13.00
C ILE A 241 -24.25 -12.46 -11.84
N LYS A 242 -25.12 -12.94 -10.95
CA LYS A 242 -24.72 -13.74 -9.80
C LYS A 242 -23.87 -14.97 -10.17
N PRO A 243 -24.26 -15.84 -11.13
CA PRO A 243 -23.42 -16.95 -11.56
C PRO A 243 -22.16 -16.50 -12.31
N LEU A 244 -22.19 -15.41 -13.09
CA LEU A 244 -21.00 -14.89 -13.77
C LEU A 244 -19.93 -14.41 -12.78
N VAL A 245 -20.34 -13.64 -11.76
CA VAL A 245 -19.46 -13.21 -10.66
C VAL A 245 -18.95 -14.42 -9.88
N ALA A 246 -19.79 -15.44 -9.67
CA ALA A 246 -19.37 -16.69 -9.03
C ALA A 246 -18.32 -17.45 -9.85
N VAL A 247 -18.46 -17.55 -11.18
CA VAL A 247 -17.44 -18.18 -12.05
C VAL A 247 -16.14 -17.37 -12.04
N TYR A 248 -16.22 -16.05 -12.10
CA TYR A 248 -15.03 -15.21 -11.99
C TYR A 248 -14.30 -15.38 -10.65
N THR A 249 -15.04 -15.35 -9.53
CA THR A 249 -14.47 -15.55 -8.20
C THR A 249 -13.90 -16.96 -8.03
N LEU A 250 -14.52 -17.98 -8.63
CA LEU A 250 -13.98 -19.34 -8.70
C LEU A 250 -12.60 -19.36 -9.36
N ILE A 251 -12.46 -18.70 -10.52
CA ILE A 251 -11.18 -18.57 -11.22
C ILE A 251 -10.16 -17.83 -10.32
N LEU A 252 -10.58 -16.78 -9.62
CA LEU A 252 -9.71 -16.03 -8.71
C LEU A 252 -9.21 -16.92 -7.56
N GLY A 253 -10.08 -17.72 -6.95
CA GLY A 253 -9.72 -18.70 -5.92
C GLY A 253 -8.70 -19.72 -6.42
N ILE A 254 -8.90 -20.26 -7.63
CA ILE A 254 -7.95 -21.17 -8.29
C ILE A 254 -6.60 -20.47 -8.51
N LEU A 255 -6.59 -19.23 -9.01
CA LEU A 255 -5.38 -18.46 -9.24
C LEU A 255 -4.60 -18.18 -7.95
N ILE A 256 -5.30 -17.93 -6.83
CA ILE A 256 -4.67 -17.76 -5.52
C ILE A 256 -3.96 -19.05 -5.09
N ILE A 257 -4.62 -20.21 -5.20
CA ILE A 257 -4.00 -21.52 -4.86
C ILE A 257 -2.81 -21.81 -5.78
N GLN A 258 -2.96 -21.64 -7.09
CA GLN A 258 -1.88 -21.87 -8.05
C GLN A 258 -0.64 -21.02 -7.73
N LYS A 259 -0.84 -19.76 -7.33
CA LYS A 259 0.24 -18.86 -6.91
C LYS A 259 0.91 -19.34 -5.63
N ALA A 260 0.14 -19.82 -4.66
CA ALA A 260 0.67 -20.37 -3.41
C ALA A 260 1.55 -21.61 -3.62
N LEU A 261 1.25 -22.42 -4.65
CA LEU A 261 1.97 -23.66 -4.93
C LEU A 261 3.20 -23.49 -5.83
N LYS A 262 3.34 -22.36 -6.54
CA LYS A 262 4.38 -22.16 -7.55
C LYS A 262 5.76 -21.90 -6.92
N LYS A 263 6.69 -22.86 -7.06
CA LYS A 263 8.04 -22.84 -6.45
C LYS A 263 9.11 -22.02 -7.19
N ARG A 264 9.00 -21.82 -8.51
CA ARG A 264 9.96 -21.04 -9.32
C ARG A 264 9.22 -20.11 -10.27
N ILE A 265 9.67 -18.86 -10.33
CA ILE A 265 9.14 -17.88 -11.27
C ILE A 265 10.30 -17.35 -12.11
N GLU A 266 10.25 -17.62 -13.42
CA GLU A 266 11.10 -16.93 -14.36
C GLU A 266 10.76 -15.43 -14.34
N LYS A 267 11.74 -14.61 -13.96
CA LYS A 267 11.60 -13.16 -13.88
C LYS A 267 11.58 -12.56 -15.29
N ARG A 268 10.43 -12.62 -15.96
CA ARG A 268 10.20 -11.91 -17.23
C ARG A 268 9.44 -10.61 -16.95
N PRO A 269 10.01 -9.43 -17.23
CA PRO A 269 9.33 -8.17 -16.96
C PRO A 269 8.07 -8.02 -17.82
N ILE A 270 6.99 -7.51 -17.22
CA ILE A 270 5.76 -7.21 -17.96
C ILE A 270 5.96 -5.94 -18.78
N LYS A 271 5.83 -6.05 -20.11
CA LYS A 271 5.88 -4.89 -21.01
C LYS A 271 4.58 -4.05 -20.97
N LYS A 272 3.42 -4.70 -20.76
CA LYS A 272 2.07 -4.10 -20.80
C LYS A 272 1.41 -3.97 -19.41
N ILE A 273 2.00 -3.17 -18.52
CA ILE A 273 1.49 -3.01 -17.14
C ILE A 273 0.13 -2.30 -17.10
N GLY A 274 -0.10 -1.35 -18.02
CA GLY A 274 -1.37 -0.63 -18.08
C GLY A 274 -2.56 -1.55 -18.38
N TRP A 275 -2.41 -2.51 -19.29
CA TRP A 275 -3.46 -3.50 -19.56
C TRP A 275 -3.73 -4.42 -18.37
N LEU A 276 -2.68 -4.80 -17.63
CA LEU A 276 -2.84 -5.55 -16.39
C LEU A 276 -3.61 -4.75 -15.35
N ALA A 277 -3.31 -3.46 -15.22
CA ALA A 277 -4.02 -2.58 -14.28
C ALA A 277 -5.47 -2.31 -14.70
N LEU A 278 -5.74 -2.11 -16.00
CA LEU A 278 -7.09 -1.98 -16.54
C LEU A 278 -7.92 -3.22 -16.25
N ALA A 279 -7.44 -4.41 -16.66
CA ALA A 279 -8.12 -5.66 -16.40
C ALA A 279 -8.26 -5.93 -14.90
N GLY A 280 -7.21 -5.63 -14.12
CA GLY A 280 -7.22 -5.70 -12.67
C GLY A 280 -8.34 -4.87 -12.07
N GLY A 281 -8.43 -3.57 -12.37
CA GLY A 281 -9.46 -2.68 -11.85
C GLY A 281 -10.87 -3.05 -12.31
N THR A 282 -11.05 -3.47 -13.56
CA THR A 282 -12.37 -3.92 -14.04
C THR A 282 -12.85 -5.17 -13.30
N LEU A 283 -11.99 -6.19 -13.21
CA LEU A 283 -12.32 -7.44 -12.53
C LEU A 283 -12.45 -7.25 -11.02
N ASP A 284 -11.70 -6.30 -10.45
CA ASP A 284 -11.82 -5.89 -9.07
C ASP A 284 -13.20 -5.31 -8.77
N SER A 285 -13.66 -4.34 -9.57
CA SER A 285 -14.99 -3.76 -9.41
C SER A 285 -16.14 -4.73 -9.72
N ILE A 286 -15.93 -5.76 -10.54
CA ILE A 286 -16.97 -6.76 -10.82
C ILE A 286 -17.14 -7.75 -9.65
N GLY A 287 -16.05 -8.20 -9.02
CA GLY A 287 -16.13 -9.25 -7.99
C GLY A 287 -15.68 -8.86 -6.59
N GLY A 288 -15.34 -7.59 -6.37
CA GLY A 288 -14.97 -7.04 -5.06
C GLY A 288 -13.60 -7.47 -4.53
N GLY A 289 -12.64 -7.87 -5.37
CA GLY A 289 -11.33 -8.36 -4.85
C GLY A 289 -10.30 -8.82 -5.87
N GLY A 290 -10.40 -8.39 -7.12
CA GLY A 290 -9.47 -8.74 -8.19
C GLY A 290 -8.09 -8.11 -8.05
N TRP A 291 -7.96 -6.95 -7.41
CA TRP A 291 -6.76 -6.11 -7.49
C TRP A 291 -5.50 -6.80 -6.97
N GLY A 292 -5.51 -7.31 -5.76
CA GLY A 292 -4.36 -8.00 -5.15
C GLY A 292 -3.93 -9.26 -5.91
N PRO A 293 -4.83 -10.22 -6.15
CA PRO A 293 -4.48 -11.45 -6.87
C PRO A 293 -4.20 -11.24 -8.37
N ILE A 294 -4.63 -10.16 -9.00
CA ILE A 294 -4.37 -9.92 -10.43
C ILE A 294 -3.18 -9.00 -10.62
N VAL A 295 -3.12 -7.87 -9.92
CA VAL A 295 -2.11 -6.83 -10.13
C VAL A 295 -0.90 -7.06 -9.23
N THR A 296 -1.07 -7.00 -7.90
CA THR A 296 0.03 -7.05 -6.91
C THR A 296 0.87 -8.31 -7.08
N SER A 297 0.21 -9.47 -6.98
CA SER A 297 0.90 -10.76 -7.03
C SER A 297 1.52 -11.04 -8.40
N THR A 298 0.93 -10.57 -9.50
CA THR A 298 1.52 -10.73 -10.84
C THR A 298 2.77 -9.88 -11.02
N LEU A 299 2.77 -8.65 -10.52
CA LEU A 299 3.94 -7.77 -10.57
C LEU A 299 5.10 -8.32 -9.73
N ILE A 300 4.82 -8.82 -8.53
CA ILE A 300 5.81 -9.48 -7.66
C ILE A 300 6.33 -10.76 -8.34
N ALA A 301 5.42 -11.61 -8.83
CA ALA A 301 5.78 -12.83 -9.55
C ALA A 301 6.71 -12.53 -10.74
N ARG A 302 6.48 -11.43 -11.45
CA ARG A 302 7.27 -11.04 -12.62
C ARG A 302 8.60 -10.37 -12.27
N GLY A 303 9.04 -10.46 -11.01
CA GLY A 303 10.37 -10.10 -10.55
C GLY A 303 10.53 -8.65 -10.14
N ARG A 304 9.44 -7.88 -10.01
CA ARG A 304 9.54 -6.54 -9.42
C ARG A 304 9.80 -6.63 -7.92
N HIS A 305 10.53 -5.63 -7.42
CA HIS A 305 10.86 -5.55 -6.02
C HIS A 305 9.58 -5.45 -5.16
N PRO A 306 9.35 -6.36 -4.19
CA PRO A 306 8.10 -6.41 -3.42
C PRO A 306 7.77 -5.10 -2.71
N LYS A 307 8.72 -4.51 -1.99
CA LYS A 307 8.53 -3.25 -1.24
C LYS A 307 7.96 -2.12 -2.11
N TYR A 308 8.51 -1.92 -3.31
CA TYR A 308 8.10 -0.86 -4.22
C TYR A 308 6.83 -1.19 -4.98
N THR A 309 6.60 -2.49 -5.23
CA THR A 309 5.38 -2.96 -5.89
C THR A 309 4.19 -2.80 -4.97
N ILE A 310 4.28 -3.32 -3.74
CA ILE A 310 3.22 -3.21 -2.72
C ILE A 310 2.90 -1.74 -2.46
N GLY A 311 3.92 -0.90 -2.23
CA GLY A 311 3.70 0.52 -1.98
C GLY A 311 3.03 1.25 -3.15
N SER A 312 3.50 1.05 -4.39
CA SER A 312 2.87 1.68 -5.56
C SER A 312 1.47 1.16 -5.87
N VAL A 313 1.24 -0.14 -5.68
CA VAL A 313 -0.03 -0.79 -6.02
C VAL A 313 -1.09 -0.48 -4.98
N ASN A 314 -0.76 -0.52 -3.68
CA ASN A 314 -1.68 -0.15 -2.60
C ASN A 314 -2.05 1.34 -2.64
N LEU A 315 -1.11 2.21 -3.03
CA LEU A 315 -1.46 3.61 -3.28
C LEU A 315 -2.40 3.77 -4.48
N ALA A 316 -2.20 3.00 -5.55
CA ALA A 316 -3.10 3.04 -6.71
C ALA A 316 -4.48 2.45 -6.37
N GLU A 317 -4.53 1.41 -5.54
CA GLU A 317 -5.74 0.78 -5.02
C GLU A 317 -6.67 1.80 -4.37
N PHE A 318 -6.16 2.70 -3.53
CA PHE A 318 -6.94 3.79 -2.96
C PHE A 318 -7.74 4.58 -4.02
N PHE A 319 -7.10 4.95 -5.13
CA PHE A 319 -7.77 5.70 -6.20
C PHE A 319 -8.71 4.82 -7.03
N VAL A 320 -8.38 3.54 -7.20
CA VAL A 320 -9.21 2.55 -7.90
C VAL A 320 -10.48 2.27 -7.10
N SER A 321 -10.36 1.98 -5.81
CA SER A 321 -11.50 1.78 -4.90
C SER A 321 -12.31 3.06 -4.74
N LEU A 322 -11.68 4.25 -4.70
CA LEU A 322 -12.39 5.53 -4.71
C LEU A 322 -13.22 5.72 -5.99
N ALA A 323 -12.63 5.49 -7.17
CA ALA A 323 -13.33 5.64 -8.45
C ALA A 323 -14.47 4.63 -8.60
N SER A 324 -14.26 3.38 -8.17
CA SER A 324 -15.28 2.33 -8.13
C SER A 324 -16.43 2.72 -7.20
N SER A 325 -16.14 3.13 -5.97
CA SER A 325 -17.14 3.52 -4.98
C SER A 325 -17.96 4.71 -5.43
N VAL A 326 -17.33 5.74 -5.99
CA VAL A 326 -18.05 6.90 -6.56
C VAL A 326 -18.97 6.44 -7.67
N THR A 327 -18.50 5.57 -8.58
CA THR A 327 -19.30 5.05 -9.68
C THR A 327 -20.50 4.25 -9.18
N PHE A 328 -20.31 3.34 -8.24
CA PHE A 328 -21.42 2.61 -7.60
C PHE A 328 -22.42 3.55 -6.96
N ILE A 329 -21.97 4.46 -6.09
CA ILE A 329 -22.85 5.41 -5.40
C ILE A 329 -23.64 6.28 -6.40
N THR A 330 -23.02 6.67 -7.53
CA THR A 330 -23.72 7.45 -8.55
C THR A 330 -24.78 6.68 -9.32
N ILE A 331 -24.64 5.37 -9.49
CA ILE A 331 -25.54 4.56 -10.33
C ILE A 331 -26.59 3.84 -9.50
N ILE A 332 -26.17 3.10 -8.47
CA ILE A 332 -27.05 2.28 -7.63
C ILE A 332 -27.46 2.98 -6.33
N GLY A 333 -26.91 4.17 -6.06
CA GLY A 333 -27.16 4.94 -4.84
C GLY A 333 -26.28 4.51 -3.66
N PHE A 334 -26.38 5.27 -2.57
CA PHE A 334 -25.74 4.92 -1.30
C PHE A 334 -26.66 3.97 -0.52
N SER A 335 -26.59 2.68 -0.85
CA SER A 335 -27.31 1.59 -0.20
C SER A 335 -26.35 0.73 0.64
N HIS A 336 -26.88 0.00 1.63
CA HIS A 336 -26.10 -0.94 2.46
C HIS A 336 -24.94 -0.30 3.25
N TRP A 337 -25.11 0.94 3.69
CA TRP A 337 -24.09 1.67 4.46
C TRP A 337 -23.72 0.97 5.79
N GLN A 338 -24.62 0.17 6.36
CA GLN A 338 -24.36 -0.67 7.53
C GLN A 338 -23.30 -1.74 7.23
N VAL A 339 -23.25 -2.27 5.99
CA VAL A 339 -22.23 -3.23 5.55
C VAL A 339 -20.88 -2.54 5.50
N VAL A 340 -20.81 -1.36 4.88
CA VAL A 340 -19.60 -0.51 4.84
C VAL A 340 -19.09 -0.24 6.25
N LEU A 341 -19.98 0.23 7.13
CA LEU A 341 -19.63 0.55 8.51
C LEU A 341 -19.11 -0.68 9.26
N GLY A 342 -19.80 -1.81 9.15
CA GLY A 342 -19.37 -3.07 9.76
C GLY A 342 -17.97 -3.49 9.28
N LEU A 343 -17.75 -3.49 7.95
CA LEU A 343 -16.45 -3.82 7.36
C LEU A 343 -15.32 -2.91 7.85
N ILE A 344 -15.57 -1.59 7.92
CA ILE A 344 -14.59 -0.61 8.41
C ILE A 344 -14.27 -0.86 9.89
N LEU A 345 -15.29 -1.01 10.74
CA LEU A 345 -15.10 -1.21 12.18
C LEU A 345 -14.33 -2.51 12.46
N GLY A 346 -14.73 -3.62 11.83
CA GLY A 346 -14.04 -4.89 11.94
C GLY A 346 -12.59 -4.81 11.45
N GLY A 347 -12.40 -4.20 10.28
CA GLY A 347 -11.08 -4.03 9.67
C GLY A 347 -10.15 -3.16 10.54
N MET A 348 -10.61 -2.02 11.03
CA MET A 348 -9.79 -1.13 11.86
C MET A 348 -9.30 -1.80 13.15
N VAL A 349 -10.14 -2.64 13.77
CA VAL A 349 -9.76 -3.42 14.96
C VAL A 349 -8.77 -4.53 14.61
N ALA A 350 -8.98 -5.23 13.50
CA ALA A 350 -8.09 -6.30 13.05
C ALA A 350 -6.72 -5.81 12.57
N ALA A 351 -6.63 -4.64 11.94
CA ALA A 351 -5.40 -4.13 11.34
C ALA A 351 -4.16 -4.15 12.27
N PRO A 352 -4.19 -3.61 13.51
CA PRO A 352 -3.04 -3.67 14.42
C PRO A 352 -2.71 -5.09 14.88
N ILE A 353 -3.73 -5.94 15.05
CA ILE A 353 -3.58 -7.34 15.45
C ILE A 353 -2.89 -8.11 14.32
N ALA A 354 -3.38 -7.95 13.09
CA ALA A 354 -2.85 -8.56 11.88
C ALA A 354 -1.40 -8.15 11.63
N ALA A 355 -1.07 -6.86 11.79
CA ALA A 355 0.30 -6.35 11.64
C ALA A 355 1.28 -6.99 12.63
N ASN A 356 0.83 -7.28 13.86
CA ASN A 356 1.65 -7.94 14.86
C ASN A 356 1.78 -9.45 14.61
N LEU A 357 0.71 -10.11 14.17
CA LEU A 357 0.64 -11.57 13.98
C LEU A 357 1.20 -12.04 12.64
N SER A 358 1.17 -11.20 11.60
CA SER A 358 1.59 -11.52 10.22
C SER A 358 3.01 -12.08 10.14
N ARG A 359 3.91 -11.65 11.03
CA ARG A 359 5.29 -12.13 11.10
C ARG A 359 5.42 -13.62 11.45
N ARG A 360 4.38 -14.23 12.01
CA ARG A 360 4.38 -15.63 12.47
C ARG A 360 3.53 -16.57 11.60
N LEU A 361 2.80 -16.04 10.61
CA LEU A 361 1.86 -16.84 9.83
C LEU A 361 2.47 -17.31 8.51
N PRO A 362 2.33 -18.61 8.17
CA PRO A 362 2.78 -19.12 6.89
C PRO A 362 1.87 -18.60 5.76
N ILE A 363 2.37 -17.59 5.03
CA ILE A 363 1.71 -16.94 3.88
C ILE A 363 1.08 -17.97 2.92
N LYS A 364 1.82 -19.05 2.62
CA LYS A 364 1.36 -20.12 1.73
C LYS A 364 0.08 -20.79 2.24
N THR A 365 0.02 -21.11 3.53
CA THR A 365 -1.16 -21.75 4.14
C THR A 365 -2.36 -20.82 4.09
N MET A 366 -2.16 -19.52 4.34
CA MET A 366 -3.24 -18.54 4.27
C MET A 366 -3.78 -18.39 2.85
N MET A 367 -2.90 -18.31 1.84
CA MET A 367 -3.34 -18.28 0.44
C MET A 367 -4.13 -19.54 0.04
N ILE A 368 -3.68 -20.73 0.47
CA ILE A 368 -4.42 -21.98 0.20
C ILE A 368 -5.79 -21.93 0.88
N MET A 369 -5.86 -21.55 2.16
CA MET A 369 -7.11 -21.45 2.91
C MET A 369 -8.11 -20.48 2.24
N VAL A 370 -7.67 -19.26 1.93
CA VAL A 370 -8.49 -18.25 1.26
C VAL A 370 -8.97 -18.76 -0.09
N GLY A 371 -8.06 -19.27 -0.92
CA GLY A 371 -8.40 -19.79 -2.24
C GLY A 371 -9.40 -20.95 -2.17
N THR A 372 -9.27 -21.85 -1.19
CA THR A 372 -10.21 -22.96 -0.97
C THR A 372 -11.59 -22.46 -0.56
N ILE A 373 -11.68 -21.51 0.38
CA ILE A 373 -12.97 -20.94 0.80
C ILE A 373 -13.66 -20.25 -0.37
N VAL A 374 -12.93 -19.44 -1.14
CA VAL A 374 -13.44 -18.76 -2.34
C VAL A 374 -14.00 -19.79 -3.33
N ILE A 375 -13.25 -20.85 -3.64
CA ILE A 375 -13.69 -21.92 -4.54
C ILE A 375 -14.98 -22.57 -4.04
N ILE A 376 -15.07 -22.93 -2.75
CA ILE A 376 -16.25 -23.58 -2.16
C ILE A 376 -17.47 -22.67 -2.28
N VAL A 377 -17.33 -21.40 -1.90
CA VAL A 377 -18.43 -20.42 -1.95
C VAL A 377 -18.89 -20.20 -3.39
N SER A 378 -17.95 -20.01 -4.32
CA SER A 378 -18.28 -19.84 -5.73
C SER A 378 -18.98 -21.07 -6.32
N LEU A 379 -18.51 -22.29 -6.01
CA LEU A 379 -19.17 -23.52 -6.45
C LEU A 379 -20.57 -23.66 -5.85
N ARG A 380 -20.76 -23.31 -4.58
CA ARG A 380 -22.07 -23.30 -3.93
C ARG A 380 -23.04 -22.34 -4.62
N ILE A 381 -22.58 -21.12 -4.95
CA ILE A 381 -23.42 -20.14 -5.66
C ILE A 381 -23.79 -20.63 -7.05
N ILE A 382 -22.84 -21.18 -7.80
CA ILE A 382 -23.08 -21.75 -9.14
C ILE A 382 -24.09 -22.90 -9.05
N TYR A 383 -23.90 -23.82 -8.10
CA TYR A 383 -24.81 -24.92 -7.86
C TYR A 383 -26.23 -24.42 -7.53
N MET A 384 -26.36 -23.47 -6.59
CA MET A 384 -27.67 -22.92 -6.25
C MET A 384 -28.33 -22.28 -7.49
N VAL A 385 -27.61 -21.54 -8.32
CA VAL A 385 -28.22 -20.91 -9.50
C VAL A 385 -28.60 -21.91 -10.60
N LEU A 386 -27.85 -23.01 -10.76
CA LEU A 386 -28.14 -24.02 -11.80
C LEU A 386 -29.27 -24.98 -11.42
N PHE A 387 -29.51 -25.18 -10.12
CA PHE A 387 -30.46 -26.19 -9.60
C PHE A 387 -31.62 -25.60 -8.77
N SER A 388 -31.76 -24.26 -8.73
CA SER A 388 -32.96 -23.56 -8.21
C SER A 388 -33.79 -23.05 -9.38
#